data_AF-A0A1R3KXJ7-F1
#
_entry.id   AF-A0A1R3KXJ7-F1
#
_cell.length_a   1.000
_cell.length_b   1.000
_cell.length_c   1.000
_cell.angle_alpha   90.00
_cell.angle_beta   90.00
_cell.angle_gamma   90.00
#
_symmetry.space_group_name_H-M   'P 1'
#
loop_
_entity.id
_entity.type
_entity.pdbx_description
1 polymer ?
#
loop_
_entity_poly.entity_id
_entity_poly.type
_entity_poly.pdbx_seq_one_letter_code
_entity_poly.pdbx_strand_id
1 'polypeptide(L)'
;MEVEMVIAVFIGLLALFFGHWYRNRNSLITNWPAVGMLPSLIRNSGRTLDFITNDILRRCGGTFEFKGPLFSNFNFILTTDPMNVNHILSKNFANYEKGSQLREILEPFGEGVFTADSDPWKIQRKIMQALIGSNKFSLYRDKVVREKLVKVVPSREAVADMEEAMRQRHFLPASFWKVQKWLQIGDGKKLIKARKTLDDFVYRCISLRIEKLRRNKLGQVEEEEEEFDLLASFLGKNPEDPDPDAFEQHSDKFLRDTAVNLYLAGHGLKVARFEGQSRNDMMIM
;
A
#
# COMPACT_ATOMS: atom_id res chain seq x y z
N MET A 1 -53.86 13.06 1.02
CA MET A 1 -53.45 11.67 0.74
C MET A 1 -51.97 11.51 0.36
N GLU A 2 -51.49 11.96 -0.80
CA GLU A 2 -50.08 11.70 -1.18
C GLU A 2 -49.06 12.37 -0.24
N VAL A 3 -49.26 13.65 0.09
CA VAL A 3 -48.36 14.39 0.99
C VAL A 3 -48.37 13.81 2.41
N GLU A 4 -49.54 13.42 2.93
CA GLU A 4 -49.67 12.81 4.26
C GLU A 4 -49.01 11.44 4.34
N MET A 5 -49.10 10.62 3.28
CA MET A 5 -48.39 9.34 3.21
C MET A 5 -46.86 9.56 3.20
N VAL A 6 -46.37 10.54 2.44
CA VAL A 6 -44.93 10.87 2.43
C VAL A 6 -44.46 11.33 3.81
N ILE A 7 -45.23 12.19 4.49
CA ILE A 7 -44.92 12.65 5.84
C ILE A 7 -44.94 11.49 6.84
N ALA A 8 -45.95 10.62 6.79
CA ALA A 8 -46.05 9.46 7.68
C ALA A 8 -44.89 8.48 7.50
N VAL A 9 -44.49 8.21 6.25
CA VAL A 9 -43.30 7.40 5.95
C VAL A 9 -42.03 8.06 6.50
N PHE A 10 -41.87 9.37 6.32
CA PHE A 10 -40.70 10.10 6.81
C PHE A 10 -40.61 10.09 8.34
N ILE A 11 -41.73 10.30 9.06
CA ILE A 11 -41.79 10.22 10.52
C ILE A 11 -41.48 8.80 10.99
N GLY A 12 -42.01 7.77 10.31
CA GLY A 12 -41.70 6.37 10.60
C GLY A 12 -40.20 6.07 10.45
N LEU A 13 -39.57 6.55 9.38
CA LEU A 13 -38.13 6.41 9.16
C LEU A 13 -37.31 7.15 10.22
N LEU A 14 -37.71 8.36 10.62
CA LEU A 14 -37.07 9.10 11.71
C LEU A 14 -37.21 8.36 13.05
N ALA A 15 -38.39 7.82 13.37
CA ALA A 15 -38.60 7.05 14.59
C ALA A 15 -37.75 5.79 14.63
N LEU A 16 -37.64 5.06 13.51
CA LEU A 16 -36.74 3.92 13.37
C LEU A 16 -35.27 4.33 13.50
N PHE A 17 -34.88 5.45 12.90
CA PHE A 17 -33.53 6.00 13.00
C PHE A 17 -33.17 6.37 14.44
N PHE A 18 -34.03 7.12 15.15
CA PHE A 18 -33.81 7.51 16.54
C PHE A 18 -33.90 6.32 17.50
N GLY A 19 -34.81 5.37 17.26
CA GLY A 19 -34.90 4.14 18.04
C GLY A 19 -33.64 3.28 17.90
N HIS A 20 -33.13 3.13 16.67
CA HIS A 20 -31.86 2.44 16.41
C HIS A 20 -30.67 3.16 17.03
N TRP A 21 -30.58 4.48 16.86
CA TRP A 21 -29.53 5.31 17.46
C TRP A 21 -29.54 5.21 18.98
N TYR A 22 -30.71 5.34 19.61
CA TYR A 22 -30.86 5.24 21.05
C TYR A 22 -30.47 3.85 21.57
N ARG A 23 -30.84 2.77 20.86
CA ARG A 23 -30.45 1.40 21.22
C ARG A 23 -28.95 1.15 21.09
N ASN A 24 -28.29 1.77 20.11
CA ASN A 24 -26.86 1.60 19.86
C ASN A 24 -25.97 2.69 20.50
N ARG A 25 -26.51 3.62 21.28
CA ARG A 25 -25.74 4.72 21.89
C ARG A 25 -24.59 4.26 22.81
N ASN A 26 -24.70 3.06 23.38
CA ASN A 26 -23.71 2.48 24.29
C ASN A 26 -22.76 1.49 23.59
N SER A 27 -22.93 1.27 22.28
CA SER A 27 -22.02 0.41 21.51
C SER A 27 -20.69 1.12 21.25
N LEU A 28 -19.58 0.36 21.23
CA LEU A 28 -18.25 0.91 20.94
C LEU A 28 -18.17 1.55 19.55
N ILE A 29 -18.91 0.98 18.59
CA ILE A 29 -19.10 1.54 17.26
C ILE A 29 -20.56 1.35 16.87
N THR A 30 -21.23 2.43 16.49
CA THR A 30 -22.58 2.36 15.95
C THR A 30 -22.57 1.57 14.63
N ASN A 31 -23.26 0.43 14.63
CA ASN A 31 -23.55 -0.34 13.43
C ASN A 31 -24.87 0.16 12.83
N TRP A 32 -24.82 0.90 11.72
CA TRP A 32 -25.99 1.49 11.07
C TRP A 32 -26.67 0.49 10.14
N PRO A 33 -28.02 0.52 10.00
CA PRO A 33 -28.74 -0.51 9.26
C PRO A 33 -28.42 -0.61 7.77
N ALA A 34 -27.83 0.39 7.12
CA ALA A 34 -27.51 0.34 5.69
C ALA A 34 -26.00 0.40 5.40
N VAL A 35 -25.29 1.26 6.13
CA VAL A 35 -23.86 1.57 5.90
C VAL A 35 -22.93 0.88 6.90
N GLY A 36 -23.47 0.05 7.78
CA GLY A 36 -22.70 -0.67 8.78
C GLY A 36 -21.97 0.27 9.75
N MET A 37 -20.76 -0.10 10.12
CA MET A 37 -19.84 0.65 10.99
C MET A 37 -19.02 1.71 10.25
N LEU A 38 -19.21 1.86 8.93
CA LEU A 38 -18.44 2.75 8.05
C LEU A 38 -18.45 4.23 8.47
N PRO A 39 -19.57 4.83 8.91
CA PRO A 39 -19.60 6.24 9.29
C PRO A 39 -18.61 6.59 10.41
N SER A 40 -18.42 5.67 11.36
CA SER A 40 -17.47 5.85 12.46
C SER A 40 -16.02 5.83 11.97
N LEU A 41 -15.71 5.01 10.95
CA LEU A 41 -14.39 4.98 10.31
C LEU A 41 -14.13 6.28 9.53
N ILE A 42 -15.12 6.75 8.75
CA ILE A 42 -15.01 8.00 7.96
C ILE A 42 -14.83 9.21 8.88
N ARG A 43 -15.64 9.31 9.95
CA ARG A 43 -15.54 10.39 10.95
C ARG A 43 -14.17 10.45 11.61
N ASN A 44 -13.50 9.31 11.75
CA ASN A 44 -12.18 9.20 12.36
C ASN A 44 -11.06 8.97 11.33
N SER A 45 -11.29 9.26 10.05
CA SER A 45 -10.34 9.01 8.95
C SER A 45 -8.96 9.64 9.18
N GLY A 46 -8.91 10.88 9.70
CA GLY A 46 -7.68 11.59 10.06
C GLY A 46 -6.91 11.00 11.25
N ARG A 47 -7.51 10.07 12.00
CA ARG A 47 -6.89 9.35 13.13
C ARG A 47 -7.19 7.86 13.10
N THR A 48 -7.29 7.27 11.91
CA THR A 48 -7.81 5.90 11.71
C THR A 48 -7.09 4.86 12.55
N LEU A 49 -5.75 4.86 12.55
CA LEU A 49 -4.96 3.89 13.32
C LEU A 49 -5.17 4.06 14.84
N ASP A 50 -5.15 5.29 15.34
CA ASP A 50 -5.40 5.59 16.76
C ASP A 50 -6.82 5.16 17.17
N PHE A 51 -7.81 5.41 16.31
CA PHE A 51 -9.20 5.00 16.51
C PHE A 51 -9.34 3.46 16.55
N ILE A 52 -8.74 2.74 15.59
CA ILE A 52 -8.77 1.27 15.56
C ILE A 52 -8.07 0.67 16.77
N THR A 53 -6.88 1.16 17.12
CA THR A 53 -6.06 0.55 18.19
C THR A 53 -6.57 0.92 19.59
N ASN A 54 -6.69 2.22 19.88
CA ASN A 54 -6.97 2.71 21.24
C ASN A 54 -8.47 2.76 21.57
N ASP A 55 -9.31 3.15 20.60
CA ASP A 55 -10.74 3.32 20.83
C ASP A 55 -11.53 2.01 20.61
N ILE A 56 -11.04 1.11 19.76
CA ILE A 56 -11.72 -0.16 19.43
C ILE A 56 -10.99 -1.35 20.05
N LEU A 57 -9.82 -1.75 19.52
CA LEU A 57 -9.17 -3.03 19.86
C LEU A 57 -8.80 -3.13 21.34
N ARG A 58 -8.26 -2.05 21.93
CA ARG A 58 -7.94 -2.02 23.36
C ARG A 58 -9.17 -2.22 24.25
N ARG A 59 -10.35 -1.78 23.82
CA ARG A 59 -11.62 -1.91 24.56
C ARG A 59 -12.33 -3.24 24.33
N CYS A 60 -12.07 -3.89 23.19
CA CYS A 60 -12.67 -5.17 22.81
C CYS A 60 -11.83 -6.40 23.20
N GLY A 61 -10.74 -6.23 23.96
CA GLY A 61 -9.85 -7.35 24.30
C GLY A 61 -8.95 -7.81 23.14
N GLY A 62 -8.71 -6.95 22.15
CA GLY A 62 -7.72 -7.16 21.09
C GLY A 62 -8.23 -7.81 19.81
N THR A 63 -9.51 -8.20 19.70
CA THR A 63 -10.09 -8.67 18.42
C THR A 63 -11.46 -8.05 18.20
N PHE A 64 -11.74 -7.59 16.98
CA PHE A 64 -12.99 -6.92 16.63
C PHE A 64 -13.42 -7.22 15.18
N GLU A 65 -14.70 -7.56 15.00
CA GLU A 65 -15.30 -7.71 13.67
C GLU A 65 -15.92 -6.37 13.23
N PHE A 66 -15.36 -5.78 12.19
CA PHE A 66 -15.91 -4.62 11.52
C PHE A 66 -16.93 -5.05 10.46
N LYS A 67 -18.12 -4.44 10.49
CA LYS A 67 -19.20 -4.69 9.53
C LYS A 67 -19.37 -3.52 8.57
N GLY A 68 -19.20 -3.79 7.28
CA GLY A 68 -19.37 -2.82 6.21
C GLY A 68 -20.83 -2.62 5.79
N PRO A 69 -21.07 -1.80 4.75
CA PRO A 69 -22.40 -1.64 4.15
C PRO A 69 -23.02 -2.95 3.69
N LEU A 70 -24.35 -3.07 3.77
CA LEU A 70 -25.10 -4.32 3.53
C LEU A 70 -24.86 -4.98 2.16
N PHE A 71 -24.57 -4.17 1.14
CA PHE A 71 -24.38 -4.62 -0.24
C PHE A 71 -22.90 -4.63 -0.64
N SER A 72 -22.00 -4.72 0.34
CA SER A 72 -20.56 -4.74 0.12
C SER A 72 -19.92 -5.92 0.85
N ASN A 73 -18.86 -6.49 0.27
CA ASN A 73 -18.02 -7.49 0.93
C ASN A 73 -16.99 -6.83 1.87
N PHE A 74 -17.37 -5.74 2.54
CA PHE A 74 -16.45 -4.87 3.29
C PHE A 74 -16.43 -5.19 4.79
N ASN A 75 -16.49 -6.48 5.14
CA ASN A 75 -16.38 -6.95 6.51
C ASN A 75 -14.92 -7.35 6.78
N PHE A 76 -14.35 -6.93 7.90
CA PHE A 76 -12.96 -7.24 8.26
C PHE A 76 -12.87 -7.67 9.72
N ILE A 77 -11.97 -8.61 10.00
CA ILE A 77 -11.56 -8.93 11.37
C ILE A 77 -10.26 -8.21 11.65
N LEU A 78 -10.28 -7.37 12.68
CA LEU A 78 -9.11 -6.67 13.20
C LEU A 78 -8.64 -7.41 14.45
N THR A 79 -7.35 -7.72 14.54
CA THR A 79 -6.80 -8.42 15.72
C THR A 79 -5.40 -7.94 16.08
N THR A 80 -5.17 -7.78 17.37
CA THR A 80 -3.88 -7.57 18.03
C THR A 80 -3.56 -8.72 18.98
N ASP A 81 -4.37 -9.79 19.00
CA ASP A 81 -4.10 -10.98 19.80
C ASP A 81 -2.86 -11.71 19.24
N PRO A 82 -1.78 -11.87 20.02
CA PRO A 82 -0.56 -12.52 19.56
C PRO A 82 -0.78 -13.93 19.01
N MET A 83 -1.77 -14.67 19.52
CA MET A 83 -2.09 -16.01 19.05
C MET A 83 -2.73 -15.98 17.67
N ASN A 84 -3.66 -15.04 17.43
CA ASN A 84 -4.25 -14.84 16.11
C ASN A 84 -3.20 -14.33 15.12
N VAL A 85 -2.36 -13.37 15.53
CA VAL A 85 -1.28 -12.84 14.69
C VAL A 85 -0.30 -13.94 14.29
N ASN A 86 0.14 -14.77 15.23
CA ASN A 86 1.02 -15.91 14.94
C ASN A 86 0.33 -16.96 14.05
N HIS A 87 -0.96 -17.19 14.25
CA HIS A 87 -1.73 -18.09 13.40
C HIS A 87 -1.77 -17.59 11.95
N ILE A 88 -2.13 -16.32 11.75
CA ILE A 88 -2.30 -15.70 10.42
C ILE A 88 -0.96 -15.51 9.72
N LEU A 89 0.05 -14.95 10.40
CA LEU A 89 1.31 -14.53 9.77
C LEU A 89 2.37 -15.64 9.74
N SER A 90 2.16 -16.78 10.42
CA SER A 90 3.17 -17.84 10.50
C SER A 90 2.58 -19.23 10.35
N LYS A 91 1.73 -19.69 11.28
CA LYS A 91 1.32 -21.11 11.30
C LYS A 91 0.43 -21.51 10.12
N ASN A 92 -0.41 -20.61 9.62
CA ASN A 92 -1.41 -20.90 8.59
C ASN A 92 -1.40 -19.85 7.47
N PHE A 93 -0.24 -19.27 7.19
CA PHE A 93 -0.08 -18.15 6.26
C PHE A 93 -0.68 -18.41 4.86
N ALA A 94 -0.54 -19.64 4.34
CA ALA A 94 -1.06 -20.01 3.03
C ALA A 94 -2.60 -19.93 2.92
N ASN A 95 -3.32 -19.98 4.05
CA ASN A 95 -4.77 -19.87 4.08
C ASN A 95 -5.28 -18.42 4.22
N TYR A 96 -4.38 -17.46 4.39
CA TYR A 96 -4.69 -16.02 4.52
C TYR A 96 -4.09 -15.24 3.34
N GLU A 97 -4.45 -15.64 2.12
CA GLU A 97 -4.10 -14.91 0.91
C GLU A 97 -4.80 -13.54 0.87
N LYS A 98 -4.19 -12.57 0.17
CA LYS A 98 -4.76 -11.22 0.01
C LYS A 98 -6.07 -11.25 -0.76
N GLY A 99 -6.17 -12.18 -1.71
CA GLY A 99 -7.36 -12.41 -2.52
C GLY A 99 -7.59 -11.33 -3.58
N SER A 100 -8.62 -11.54 -4.41
CA SER A 100 -8.89 -10.71 -5.59
C SER A 100 -9.26 -9.26 -5.27
N GLN A 101 -9.93 -9.02 -4.14
CA GLN A 101 -10.36 -7.68 -3.73
C GLN A 101 -9.17 -6.79 -3.40
N LEU A 102 -8.25 -7.27 -2.55
CA LEU A 102 -7.05 -6.51 -2.19
C LEU A 102 -6.10 -6.39 -3.40
N ARG A 103 -6.03 -7.41 -4.26
CA ARG A 103 -5.27 -7.35 -5.51
C ARG A 103 -5.78 -6.27 -6.46
N GLU A 104 -7.10 -6.05 -6.57
CA GLU A 104 -7.66 -4.96 -7.40
C GLU A 104 -7.29 -3.57 -6.85
N ILE A 105 -7.25 -3.43 -5.53
CA ILE A 105 -6.88 -2.17 -4.87
C ILE A 105 -5.39 -1.87 -5.07
N LEU A 106 -4.55 -2.89 -4.91
CA LEU A 106 -3.09 -2.78 -4.99
C LEU A 106 -2.54 -2.95 -6.43
N GLU A 107 -3.39 -3.24 -7.41
CA GLU A 107 -3.07 -3.31 -8.85
C GLU A 107 -2.14 -2.19 -9.35
N PRO A 108 -2.27 -0.92 -8.91
CA PRO A 108 -1.39 0.14 -9.38
C PRO A 108 0.09 -0.08 -9.04
N PHE A 109 0.39 -0.82 -7.96
CA PHE A 109 1.75 -1.18 -7.53
C PHE A 109 2.39 -2.29 -8.39
N GLY A 110 1.64 -2.87 -9.33
CA GLY A 110 2.14 -3.93 -10.20
C GLY A 110 2.11 -5.30 -9.54
N GLU A 111 2.85 -6.25 -10.11
CA GLU A 111 2.96 -7.64 -9.64
C GLU A 111 4.23 -7.80 -8.79
N GLY A 112 4.08 -7.65 -7.48
CA GLY A 112 5.20 -7.76 -6.56
C GLY A 112 4.76 -8.09 -5.13
N VAL A 113 5.65 -7.89 -4.15
CA VAL A 113 5.43 -8.36 -2.76
C VAL A 113 4.12 -7.86 -2.11
N PHE A 114 3.57 -6.73 -2.58
CA PHE A 114 2.29 -6.22 -2.12
C PHE A 114 1.07 -6.92 -2.75
N THR A 115 1.19 -7.49 -3.95
CA THR A 115 0.07 -8.07 -4.73
C THR A 115 0.19 -9.57 -4.96
N ALA A 116 1.39 -10.14 -4.87
CA ALA A 116 1.65 -11.56 -5.00
C ALA A 116 1.16 -12.33 -3.76
N ASP A 117 0.62 -13.53 -3.95
CA ASP A 117 0.25 -14.46 -2.88
C ASP A 117 1.11 -15.72 -2.94
N SER A 118 1.10 -16.51 -1.86
CA SER A 118 1.74 -17.83 -1.78
C SER A 118 3.24 -17.85 -2.19
N ASP A 119 3.66 -18.76 -3.07
CA ASP A 119 5.08 -18.96 -3.39
C ASP A 119 5.75 -17.79 -4.12
N PRO A 120 5.10 -17.13 -5.11
CA PRO A 120 5.62 -15.89 -5.69
C PRO A 120 5.95 -14.82 -4.63
N TRP A 121 5.10 -14.67 -3.61
CA TRP A 121 5.36 -13.74 -2.51
C TRP A 121 6.58 -14.15 -1.68
N LYS A 122 6.74 -15.44 -1.36
CA LYS A 122 7.90 -15.93 -0.58
C LYS A 122 9.21 -15.65 -1.31
N ILE A 123 9.25 -15.91 -2.63
CA ILE A 123 10.42 -15.66 -3.48
C ILE A 123 10.76 -14.18 -3.47
N GLN A 124 9.79 -13.32 -3.79
CA GLN A 124 9.98 -11.86 -3.83
C GLN A 124 10.37 -11.28 -2.47
N ARG A 125 9.79 -11.78 -1.37
CA ARG A 125 10.15 -11.37 0.00
C ARG A 125 11.59 -11.76 0.35
N LYS A 126 12.01 -12.99 0.05
CA LYS A 126 13.38 -13.46 0.31
C LYS A 126 14.40 -12.59 -0.41
N ILE A 127 14.12 -12.28 -1.67
CA ILE A 127 14.91 -11.35 -2.48
C ILE A 127 14.96 -9.97 -1.81
N MET A 128 13.80 -9.36 -1.52
CA MET A 128 13.72 -8.03 -0.93
C MET A 128 14.47 -7.93 0.42
N GLN A 129 14.37 -8.96 1.26
CA GLN A 129 15.08 -9.04 2.53
C GLN A 129 16.60 -9.08 2.35
N ALA A 130 17.10 -9.86 1.39
CA ALA A 130 18.53 -9.89 1.06
C ALA A 130 19.04 -8.54 0.56
N LEU A 131 18.24 -7.82 -0.23
CA LEU A 131 18.59 -6.49 -0.72
C LEU A 131 18.72 -5.46 0.40
N ILE A 132 17.70 -5.38 1.25
CA ILE A 132 17.64 -4.43 2.37
C ILE A 132 18.74 -4.71 3.40
N GLY A 133 19.07 -5.98 3.64
CA GLY A 133 20.10 -6.39 4.59
C GLY A 133 21.54 -6.17 4.12
N SER A 134 21.75 -5.80 2.86
CA SER A 134 23.11 -5.59 2.34
C SER A 134 23.65 -4.20 2.69
N ASN A 135 24.89 -4.13 3.19
CA ASN A 135 25.60 -2.85 3.47
C ASN A 135 25.80 -1.99 2.21
N LYS A 136 25.55 -2.54 1.01
CA LYS A 136 25.69 -1.84 -0.26
C LYS A 136 24.41 -1.06 -0.63
N PHE A 137 23.23 -1.45 -0.12
CA PHE A 137 21.97 -0.70 -0.32
C PHE A 137 22.02 0.70 0.31
N SER A 138 22.68 0.85 1.47
CA SER A 138 22.88 2.16 2.13
C SER A 138 23.72 3.12 1.30
N LEU A 139 24.74 2.62 0.58
CA LEU A 139 25.60 3.43 -0.28
C LEU A 139 24.86 3.94 -1.53
N TYR A 140 24.04 3.06 -2.15
CA TYR A 140 23.25 3.41 -3.33
C TYR A 140 22.21 4.52 -3.05
N ARG A 141 21.56 4.48 -1.88
CA ARG A 141 20.56 5.48 -1.46
C ARG A 141 21.14 6.89 -1.50
N ASP A 142 22.35 7.07 -1.00
CA ASP A 142 22.94 8.39 -0.81
C ASP A 142 23.50 8.95 -2.15
N LYS A 143 23.89 8.07 -3.09
CA LYS A 143 24.33 8.45 -4.44
C LYS A 143 23.16 8.87 -5.35
N VAL A 144 22.04 8.15 -5.33
CA VAL A 144 20.83 8.48 -6.12
C VAL A 144 20.18 9.80 -5.69
N VAL A 145 20.13 10.06 -4.38
CA VAL A 145 19.59 11.33 -3.85
C VAL A 145 20.46 12.51 -4.28
N ARG A 146 21.78 12.34 -4.37
CA ARG A 146 22.72 13.40 -4.78
C ARG A 146 22.74 13.67 -6.29
N GLU A 147 22.64 12.66 -7.14
CA GLU A 147 22.72 12.86 -8.60
C GLU A 147 21.42 13.37 -9.26
N LYS A 148 20.22 13.16 -8.69
CA LYS A 148 18.95 13.30 -9.46
C LYS A 148 17.77 13.99 -8.75
N LEU A 149 18.03 15.02 -7.94
CA LEU A 149 16.99 15.77 -7.20
C LEU A 149 15.83 16.28 -8.08
N VAL A 150 16.10 16.71 -9.31
CA VAL A 150 15.09 17.35 -10.20
C VAL A 150 13.93 16.40 -10.57
N LYS A 151 14.15 15.08 -10.65
CA LYS A 151 13.08 14.11 -10.99
C LYS A 151 12.58 13.29 -9.81
N VAL A 152 13.25 13.37 -8.65
CA VAL A 152 12.76 12.74 -7.42
C VAL A 152 11.50 13.44 -6.90
N VAL A 153 11.40 14.77 -7.06
CA VAL A 153 10.23 15.54 -6.59
C VAL A 153 8.92 15.11 -7.27
N PRO A 154 8.81 15.06 -8.62
CA PRO A 154 7.59 14.55 -9.27
C PRO A 154 7.24 13.11 -8.90
N SER A 155 8.24 12.24 -8.69
CA SER A 155 7.99 10.85 -8.28
C SER A 155 7.46 10.74 -6.85
N ARG A 156 7.83 11.66 -5.95
CA ARG A 156 7.29 11.72 -4.58
C ARG A 156 5.85 12.19 -4.56
N GLU A 157 5.55 13.26 -5.28
CA GLU A 157 4.18 13.74 -5.45
C GLU A 157 3.29 12.67 -6.09
N ALA A 158 3.82 11.95 -7.09
CA ALA A 158 3.14 10.80 -7.67
C ALA A 158 2.82 9.71 -6.63
N VAL A 159 3.76 9.35 -5.76
CA VAL A 159 3.48 8.37 -4.69
C VAL A 159 2.40 8.88 -3.73
N ALA A 160 2.48 10.14 -3.28
CA ALA A 160 1.45 10.72 -2.43
C ALA A 160 0.07 10.72 -3.10
N ASP A 161 0.01 11.05 -4.39
CA ASP A 161 -1.20 11.04 -5.20
C ASP A 161 -1.77 9.62 -5.37
N MET A 162 -0.91 8.61 -5.50
CA MET A 162 -1.32 7.19 -5.51
C MET A 162 -1.90 6.78 -4.16
N GLU A 163 -1.23 7.10 -3.06
CA GLU A 163 -1.66 6.78 -1.69
C GLU A 163 -3.03 7.43 -1.37
N GLU A 164 -3.21 8.70 -1.74
CA GLU A 164 -4.46 9.45 -1.60
C GLU A 164 -5.60 8.77 -2.36
N ALA A 165 -5.39 8.46 -3.65
CA ALA A 165 -6.39 7.80 -4.49
C ALA A 165 -6.74 6.38 -3.97
N MET A 166 -5.76 5.66 -3.41
CA MET A 166 -5.98 4.35 -2.79
C MET A 166 -6.76 4.44 -1.48
N ARG A 167 -6.54 5.49 -0.69
CA ARG A 167 -7.33 5.75 0.53
C ARG A 167 -8.80 5.95 0.18
N GLN A 168 -9.08 6.72 -0.87
CA GLN A 168 -10.46 6.89 -1.37
C GLN A 168 -11.02 5.58 -1.92
N ARG A 169 -10.20 4.77 -2.61
CA ARG A 169 -10.60 3.46 -3.13
C ARG A 169 -11.15 2.52 -2.05
N HIS A 170 -10.65 2.58 -0.82
CA HIS A 170 -11.12 1.73 0.28
C HIS A 170 -12.58 2.03 0.66
N PHE A 171 -13.05 3.26 0.45
CA PHE A 171 -14.42 3.66 0.77
C PHE A 171 -15.38 3.60 -0.43
N LEU A 172 -14.84 3.48 -1.66
CA LEU A 172 -15.63 3.48 -2.88
C LEU A 172 -15.94 2.06 -3.39
N PRO A 173 -17.19 1.75 -3.77
CA PRO A 173 -17.54 0.48 -4.42
C PRO A 173 -16.71 0.24 -5.70
N ALA A 174 -16.40 -1.02 -6.01
CA ALA A 174 -15.59 -1.38 -7.18
C ALA A 174 -16.21 -0.91 -8.51
N SER A 175 -17.53 -0.91 -8.62
CA SER A 175 -18.26 -0.40 -9.79
C SER A 175 -17.99 1.08 -10.04
N PHE A 176 -18.09 1.91 -9.00
CA PHE A 176 -17.83 3.34 -9.09
C PHE A 176 -16.38 3.63 -9.49
N TRP A 177 -15.43 2.93 -8.89
CA TRP A 177 -14.02 3.04 -9.23
C TRP A 177 -13.71 2.68 -10.69
N LYS A 178 -14.30 1.59 -11.20
CA LYS A 178 -14.13 1.17 -12.59
C LYS A 178 -14.65 2.22 -13.56
N VAL A 179 -15.81 2.82 -13.28
CA VAL A 179 -16.37 3.92 -14.08
C VAL A 179 -15.44 5.13 -14.06
N GLN A 180 -14.93 5.51 -12.88
CA GLN A 180 -14.03 6.65 -12.72
C GLN A 180 -12.70 6.48 -13.46
N LYS A 181 -12.11 5.27 -13.42
CA LYS A 181 -10.93 4.90 -14.22
C LYS A 181 -11.24 4.93 -15.72
N TRP A 182 -12.37 4.35 -16.14
CA TRP A 182 -12.76 4.27 -17.54
C TRP A 182 -12.99 5.64 -18.18
N LEU A 183 -13.73 6.51 -17.48
CA LEU A 183 -13.97 7.90 -17.92
C LEU A 183 -12.77 8.83 -17.71
N GLN A 184 -11.71 8.36 -17.04
CA GLN A 184 -10.53 9.15 -16.66
C GLN A 184 -10.92 10.47 -15.96
N ILE A 185 -11.75 10.38 -14.93
CA ILE A 185 -12.17 11.52 -14.09
C ILE A 185 -11.74 11.35 -12.63
N GLY A 186 -11.65 12.45 -11.88
CA GLY A 186 -11.27 12.46 -10.46
C GLY A 186 -10.00 11.65 -10.12
N ASP A 187 -10.04 10.95 -8.99
CA ASP A 187 -9.00 10.03 -8.49
C ASP A 187 -8.57 8.95 -9.49
N GLY A 188 -9.46 8.46 -10.35
CA GLY A 188 -9.10 7.50 -11.41
C GLY A 188 -8.07 8.08 -12.38
N LYS A 189 -8.30 9.31 -12.86
CA LYS A 189 -7.34 10.05 -13.70
C LYS A 189 -6.05 10.35 -12.94
N LYS A 190 -6.18 10.84 -11.71
CA LYS A 190 -5.07 11.22 -10.83
C LYS A 190 -4.12 10.04 -10.65
N LEU A 191 -4.67 8.86 -10.33
CA LEU A 191 -3.92 7.63 -10.16
C LEU A 191 -3.22 7.16 -11.44
N ILE A 192 -3.88 7.23 -12.60
CA ILE A 192 -3.26 6.86 -13.89
C ILE A 192 -2.04 7.75 -14.17
N LYS A 193 -2.17 9.06 -13.99
CA LYS A 193 -1.08 10.02 -14.18
C LYS A 193 0.07 9.76 -13.21
N ALA A 194 -0.25 9.60 -11.92
CA ALA A 194 0.72 9.36 -10.87
C ALA A 194 1.50 8.05 -11.10
N ARG A 195 0.81 6.95 -11.43
CA ARG A 195 1.45 5.68 -11.79
C ARG A 195 2.41 5.84 -12.96
N LYS A 196 1.99 6.54 -14.02
CA LYS A 196 2.86 6.81 -15.18
C LYS A 196 4.12 7.58 -14.78
N THR A 197 3.98 8.62 -13.97
CA THR A 197 5.14 9.40 -13.48
C THR A 197 6.10 8.54 -12.65
N LEU A 198 5.58 7.65 -11.80
CA LEU A 198 6.41 6.73 -11.04
C LEU A 198 7.11 5.70 -11.94
N ASP A 199 6.39 5.15 -12.92
CA ASP A 199 6.94 4.19 -13.89
C ASP A 199 8.07 4.81 -14.71
N ASP A 200 7.85 6.00 -15.29
CA ASP A 200 8.84 6.72 -16.08
C ASP A 200 10.11 6.98 -15.26
N PHE A 201 9.97 7.28 -13.97
CA PHE A 201 11.09 7.44 -13.05
C PHE A 201 11.82 6.11 -12.81
N VAL A 202 11.10 5.04 -12.50
CA VAL A 202 11.67 3.71 -12.21
C VAL A 202 12.37 3.13 -13.43
N TYR A 203 11.72 3.13 -14.60
CA TYR A 203 12.34 2.63 -15.83
C TYR A 203 13.62 3.40 -16.16
N ARG A 204 13.61 4.72 -16.00
CA ARG A 204 14.83 5.52 -16.19
C ARG A 204 15.96 5.10 -15.24
N CYS A 205 15.65 4.81 -13.98
CA CYS A 205 16.64 4.32 -13.02
C CYS A 205 17.20 2.95 -13.43
N ILE A 206 16.34 2.05 -13.89
CA ILE A 206 16.71 0.72 -14.40
C ILE A 206 17.61 0.86 -15.63
N SER A 207 17.19 1.59 -16.66
CA SER A 207 17.96 1.79 -17.90
C SER A 207 19.34 2.41 -17.64
N LEU A 208 19.41 3.45 -16.80
CA LEU A 208 20.67 4.09 -16.45
C LEU A 208 21.62 3.14 -15.68
N ARG A 209 21.08 2.20 -14.91
CA ARG A 209 21.90 1.17 -14.25
C ARG A 209 22.42 0.16 -15.26
N ILE A 210 21.57 -0.34 -16.15
CA ILE A 210 21.96 -1.29 -17.21
C ILE A 210 23.06 -0.68 -18.09
N GLU A 211 22.92 0.58 -18.50
CA GLU A 211 23.94 1.30 -19.28
C GLU A 211 25.27 1.47 -18.53
N LYS A 212 25.24 1.78 -17.24
CA LYS A 212 26.45 1.85 -16.41
C LYS A 212 27.14 0.48 -16.32
N LEU A 213 26.39 -0.60 -16.07
CA LEU A 213 26.93 -1.97 -16.01
C LEU A 213 27.56 -2.39 -17.34
N ARG A 214 26.91 -2.09 -18.48
CA ARG A 214 27.46 -2.35 -19.82
C ARG A 214 28.77 -1.60 -20.07
N ARG A 215 28.86 -0.34 -19.65
CA ARG A 215 30.10 0.46 -19.77
C ARG A 215 31.25 -0.07 -18.90
N ASN A 216 30.95 -0.53 -17.69
CA ASN A 216 31.96 -1.11 -16.80
C ASN A 216 32.49 -2.44 -17.33
N LYS A 217 31.63 -3.31 -17.89
CA LYS A 217 32.05 -4.58 -18.52
C LYS A 217 32.93 -4.39 -19.77
N LEU A 218 32.84 -3.25 -20.46
CA LEU A 218 33.61 -2.96 -21.67
C LEU A 218 35.00 -2.34 -21.40
N GLY A 219 35.45 -2.28 -20.14
CA GLY A 219 36.82 -1.92 -19.78
C GLY A 219 37.18 -0.43 -19.90
N GLN A 220 36.22 0.50 -19.79
CA GLN A 220 36.47 1.93 -20.00
C GLN A 220 36.43 2.84 -18.77
N VAL A 221 36.36 2.33 -17.53
CA VAL A 221 36.60 3.13 -16.32
C VAL A 221 37.26 2.26 -15.24
N GLU A 222 38.53 2.56 -14.91
CA GLU A 222 39.19 2.13 -13.68
C GLU A 222 38.70 3.03 -12.53
N GLU A 223 37.57 2.67 -11.91
CA GLU A 223 37.34 3.02 -10.51
C GLU A 223 36.83 1.76 -9.81
N GLU A 224 37.60 1.28 -8.84
CA GLU A 224 37.25 0.23 -7.89
C GLU A 224 36.03 0.67 -7.07
N GLU A 225 34.84 0.63 -7.64
CA GLU A 225 33.62 0.57 -6.86
C GLU A 225 33.01 -0.82 -7.08
N GLU A 226 33.18 -1.67 -6.07
CA GLU A 226 32.47 -2.94 -5.91
C GLU A 226 30.97 -2.66 -5.62
N GLU A 227 30.34 -1.88 -6.51
CA GLU A 227 29.02 -1.26 -6.41
C GLU A 227 27.96 -2.31 -6.71
N PHE A 228 27.35 -2.82 -5.64
CA PHE A 228 26.21 -3.73 -5.58
C PHE A 228 25.63 -4.16 -6.94
N ASP A 229 26.02 -5.36 -7.38
CA ASP A 229 25.30 -6.01 -8.47
C ASP A 229 24.02 -6.64 -7.90
N LEU A 230 23.06 -5.75 -7.61
CA LEU A 230 21.67 -6.08 -7.29
C LEU A 230 21.20 -7.20 -8.19
N LEU A 231 21.45 -7.06 -9.50
CA LEU A 231 21.02 -7.95 -10.58
C LEU A 231 21.74 -9.31 -10.54
N ALA A 232 23.05 -9.37 -10.33
CA ALA A 232 23.74 -10.66 -10.14
C ALA A 232 23.25 -11.40 -8.88
N SER A 233 22.93 -10.66 -7.80
CA SER A 233 22.33 -11.27 -6.60
C SER A 233 20.88 -11.75 -6.84
N PHE A 234 20.10 -11.02 -7.66
CA PHE A 234 18.74 -11.42 -8.08
C PHE A 234 18.75 -12.71 -8.89
N LEU A 235 19.80 -12.95 -9.69
CA LEU A 235 19.95 -14.08 -10.60
C LEU A 235 20.60 -15.32 -9.96
N GLY A 236 21.00 -15.23 -8.68
CA GLY A 236 21.56 -16.35 -7.93
C GLY A 236 22.89 -16.88 -8.46
N LYS A 237 23.68 -16.06 -9.17
CA LYS A 237 24.97 -16.46 -9.74
C LYS A 237 26.14 -15.87 -8.96
N ASN A 238 27.22 -16.66 -8.88
CA ASN A 238 28.50 -16.20 -8.37
C ASN A 238 28.94 -14.95 -9.14
N PRO A 239 29.43 -13.90 -8.46
CA PRO A 239 29.87 -12.66 -9.10
C PRO A 239 31.05 -12.85 -10.08
N GLU A 240 31.69 -14.02 -10.05
CA GLU A 240 32.84 -14.37 -10.88
C GLU A 240 32.46 -14.95 -12.26
N ASP A 241 31.19 -15.36 -12.48
CA ASP A 241 30.73 -15.89 -13.77
C ASP A 241 29.27 -15.50 -14.09
N PRO A 242 29.04 -14.25 -14.55
CA PRO A 242 27.71 -13.76 -14.89
C PRO A 242 27.28 -14.21 -16.29
N ASP A 243 26.26 -15.06 -16.33
CA ASP A 243 25.55 -15.42 -17.58
C ASP A 243 24.86 -14.19 -18.19
N PRO A 244 25.22 -13.82 -19.42
CA PRO A 244 24.70 -12.63 -20.09
C PRO A 244 23.19 -12.68 -20.39
N ASP A 245 22.58 -13.87 -20.46
CA ASP A 245 21.17 -14.04 -20.86
C ASP A 245 20.20 -14.08 -19.67
N ALA A 246 20.73 -14.21 -18.45
CA ALA A 246 19.95 -14.26 -17.22
C ALA A 246 19.20 -12.93 -16.95
N PHE A 247 19.75 -11.81 -17.43
CA PHE A 247 19.07 -10.51 -17.42
C PHE A 247 17.83 -10.47 -18.33
N GLU A 248 17.87 -11.14 -19.49
CA GLU A 248 16.73 -11.23 -20.42
C GLU A 248 15.62 -12.16 -19.90
N GLN A 249 15.97 -13.09 -19.03
CA GLN A 249 15.04 -14.07 -18.47
C GLN A 249 14.13 -13.50 -17.37
N HIS A 250 14.48 -12.36 -16.77
CA HIS A 250 13.61 -11.65 -15.84
C HIS A 250 12.97 -10.45 -16.54
N SER A 251 11.69 -10.57 -16.88
CA SER A 251 10.96 -9.54 -17.61
C SER A 251 11.14 -8.16 -16.98
N ASP A 252 11.35 -7.12 -17.79
CA ASP A 252 11.43 -5.69 -17.37
C ASP A 252 10.34 -5.31 -16.35
N LYS A 253 9.16 -5.92 -16.49
CA LYS A 253 8.02 -5.80 -15.58
C LYS A 253 8.37 -6.20 -14.14
N PHE A 254 9.04 -7.31 -13.93
CA PHE A 254 9.42 -7.81 -12.60
C PHE A 254 10.40 -6.85 -11.89
N LEU A 255 11.41 -6.36 -12.62
CA LEU A 255 12.38 -5.39 -12.09
C LEU A 255 11.68 -4.07 -11.73
N ARG A 256 10.81 -3.58 -12.60
CA ARG A 256 10.00 -2.39 -12.38
C ARG A 256 9.10 -2.55 -11.15
N ASP A 257 8.36 -3.64 -11.04
CA ASP A 257 7.42 -3.87 -9.94
C ASP A 257 8.15 -4.03 -8.59
N THR A 258 9.32 -4.68 -8.59
CA THR A 258 10.17 -4.79 -7.41
C THR A 258 10.71 -3.42 -6.97
N ALA A 259 11.19 -2.61 -7.91
CA ALA A 259 11.72 -1.27 -7.64
C ALA A 259 10.61 -0.31 -7.15
N VAL A 260 9.42 -0.34 -7.75
CA VAL A 260 8.24 0.41 -7.30
C VAL A 260 7.92 0.03 -5.84
N ASN A 261 7.85 -1.26 -5.52
CA ASN A 261 7.52 -1.70 -4.16
C ASN A 261 8.57 -1.28 -3.11
N LEU A 262 9.87 -1.36 -3.45
CA LEU A 262 10.95 -0.84 -2.60
C LEU A 262 10.84 0.68 -2.38
N TYR A 263 10.54 1.42 -3.45
CA TYR A 263 10.39 2.88 -3.39
C TYR A 263 9.23 3.29 -2.48
N LEU A 264 8.07 2.63 -2.64
CA LEU A 264 6.87 2.85 -1.83
C LEU A 264 7.11 2.51 -0.35
N ALA A 265 7.74 1.36 -0.07
CA ALA A 265 8.08 0.97 1.29
C ALA A 265 9.02 1.99 1.97
N GLY A 266 10.02 2.49 1.23
CA GLY A 266 10.93 3.53 1.71
C GLY A 266 10.25 4.91 1.91
N HIS A 267 9.25 5.24 1.10
CA HIS A 267 8.47 6.46 1.22
C HIS A 267 7.65 6.49 2.53
N GLY A 268 6.83 5.46 2.76
CA GLY A 268 5.96 5.38 3.94
C GLY A 268 6.72 5.39 5.27
N LEU A 269 7.87 4.72 5.34
CA LEU A 269 8.73 4.73 6.54
C LEU A 269 9.33 6.11 6.84
N LYS A 270 9.64 6.90 5.81
CA LYS A 270 10.15 8.28 5.99
C LYS A 270 9.04 9.19 6.50
N VAL A 271 7.86 9.14 5.90
CA VAL A 271 6.70 9.94 6.33
C VAL A 271 6.38 9.67 7.81
N ALA A 272 6.28 8.39 8.20
CA ALA A 272 6.02 8.00 9.60
C ALA A 272 7.09 8.51 10.58
N ARG A 273 8.37 8.54 10.18
CA ARG A 273 9.47 9.05 11.00
C ARG A 273 9.41 10.57 11.16
N PHE A 274 9.15 11.31 10.08
CA PHE A 274 9.02 12.77 10.14
C PHE A 274 7.80 13.21 10.96
N GLU A 275 6.66 12.51 10.81
CA GLU A 275 5.45 12.77 11.62
C GLU A 275 5.66 12.42 13.10
N GLY A 276 6.34 11.31 13.39
CA GLY A 276 6.68 10.93 14.77
C GLY A 276 7.63 11.91 15.46
N GLN A 277 8.58 12.49 14.72
CA GLN A 277 9.51 13.49 15.24
C GLN A 277 8.82 14.84 15.49
N SER A 278 7.96 15.30 14.57
CA SER A 278 7.12 16.48 14.76
C SER A 278 6.14 16.35 15.93
N ARG A 279 5.55 15.16 16.14
CA ARG A 279 4.70 14.87 17.31
C ARG A 279 5.46 14.92 18.63
N ASN A 280 6.69 14.43 18.67
CA ASN A 280 7.52 14.48 19.88
C ASN A 280 7.99 15.90 20.20
N ASP A 281 8.34 16.70 19.19
CA ASP A 281 8.75 18.10 19.40
C ASP A 281 7.60 18.98 19.91
N MET A 282 6.35 18.65 19.54
CA MET A 282 5.13 19.32 20.05
C MET A 282 4.70 18.83 21.45
N MET A 283 5.26 17.72 21.95
CA MET A 283 4.96 17.17 23.29
C MET A 283 5.98 17.62 24.35
N ILE A 284 7.05 18.29 23.93
CA ILE A 284 8.15 18.82 24.77
C ILE A 284 8.06 20.37 24.90
N MET A 285 7.00 21.00 24.37
CA MET A 285 6.66 22.41 24.58
C MET A 285 5.47 22.60 25.51
#